data_AF-A0A6N7QSD9-F1
#
_entry.id   AF-A0A6N7QSD9-F1
#
_cell.length_a   1.000
_cell.length_b   1.000
_cell.length_c   1.000
_cell.angle_alpha   90.00
_cell.angle_beta   90.00
_cell.angle_gamma   90.00
#
_symmetry.space_group_name_H-M   'P 1'
#
loop_
_entity.id
_entity.type
_entity.pdbx_description
1 polymer ?
#
loop_
_entity_poly.entity_id
_entity_poly.type
_entity_poly.pdbx_seq_one_letter_code
_entity_poly.pdbx_strand_id
1 'polypeptide(L)'
;MFDISFWEILIIGAIALVVVGPERLPKLLRTIGLWVGRARASFQSIRDEVEREVNAEGLRETKRAIESDTRDAMKTVEKSVSEAQADGDPPESDKPKGDSQS
;
A
#
# COMPACT_ATOMS: atom_id res chain seq x y z
N MET A 1 5.05 16.31 0.32
CA MET A 1 4.82 16.41 -1.14
C MET A 1 3.35 16.14 -1.42
N PHE A 2 2.48 17.06 -1.01
CA PHE A 2 1.04 17.14 -1.34
C PHE A 2 0.57 18.57 -1.00
N ASP A 3 1.14 19.55 -1.70
CA ASP A 3 0.79 20.95 -1.55
C ASP A 3 -0.38 21.29 -2.49
N ILE A 4 -1.48 20.54 -2.37
CA ILE A 4 -2.69 20.79 -3.18
C ILE A 4 -3.29 22.11 -2.68
N SER A 5 -3.03 23.16 -3.44
CA SER A 5 -3.49 24.50 -3.15
C SER A 5 -4.96 24.66 -3.57
N PHE A 6 -5.69 25.55 -2.89
CA PHE A 6 -7.09 25.85 -3.24
C PHE A 6 -7.25 26.19 -4.73
N TRP A 7 -6.27 26.90 -5.31
CA TRP A 7 -6.22 27.24 -6.72
C TRP A 7 -6.13 26.03 -7.66
N GLU A 8 -5.35 25.01 -7.31
CA GLU A 8 -5.24 23.79 -8.13
C GLU A 8 -6.55 23.02 -8.16
N ILE A 9 -7.24 22.90 -7.02
CA ILE A 9 -8.58 22.28 -6.95
C ILE A 9 -9.57 23.05 -7.83
N LEU A 10 -9.53 24.38 -7.83
CA LEU A 10 -10.39 25.23 -8.65
C LEU A 10 -10.15 25.00 -10.15
N ILE A 11 -8.89 24.96 -10.57
CA ILE A 11 -8.51 24.73 -11.97
C ILE A 11 -8.93 23.32 -12.42
N ILE A 12 -8.66 22.30 -11.61
CA ILE A 12 -9.06 20.92 -11.91
C ILE A 12 -10.60 20.83 -11.97
N GLY A 13 -11.31 21.51 -11.06
CA GLY A 13 -12.76 21.62 -11.08
C GLY A 13 -13.28 22.26 -12.36
N ALA A 14 -12.68 23.38 -12.80
CA ALA A 14 -13.05 24.03 -14.05
C ALA A 14 -12.84 23.12 -15.27
N ILE A 15 -11.69 22.43 -15.36
CA ILE A 15 -11.41 21.46 -16.43
C ILE A 15 -12.43 20.33 -16.40
N ALA A 16 -12.72 19.77 -15.23
CA ALA A 16 -13.69 18.69 -15.06
C ALA A 16 -15.10 19.14 -15.51
N LEU A 17 -15.50 20.38 -15.21
CA LEU A 17 -16.77 20.94 -15.66
C LEU A 17 -16.83 21.11 -17.18
N VAL A 18 -15.72 21.45 -17.84
CA VAL A 18 -15.69 21.58 -19.31
C VAL A 18 -15.73 20.21 -20.00
N VAL A 19 -14.94 19.25 -19.51
CA VAL A 19 -14.83 17.92 -20.13
C VAL A 19 -16.07 17.07 -19.88
N VAL A 20 -16.52 17.01 -18.62
CA VAL A 20 -17.65 16.17 -18.22
C VAL A 20 -18.97 16.92 -18.41
N GLY A 21 -18.97 18.24 -18.24
CA GLY A 21 -20.16 19.08 -18.25
C GLY A 21 -20.67 19.36 -16.82
N PRO A 22 -21.09 20.61 -16.51
CA PRO A 22 -21.56 21.00 -15.18
C PRO A 22 -22.80 20.26 -14.71
N GLU A 23 -23.63 19.78 -15.65
CA GLU A 23 -24.85 19.04 -15.34
C GLU A 23 -24.61 17.54 -15.11
N ARG A 24 -23.47 17.01 -15.59
CA ARG A 24 -23.16 15.57 -15.56
C ARG A 24 -22.25 15.20 -14.40
N LEU A 25 -21.29 16.06 -14.05
CA LEU A 25 -20.41 15.89 -12.89
C LEU A 25 -21.19 15.60 -11.58
N PRO A 26 -22.22 16.38 -11.19
CA PRO A 26 -22.99 16.08 -9.97
C PRO A 26 -23.83 14.80 -10.07
N LYS A 27 -24.23 14.38 -11.28
CA LYS A 27 -24.91 13.10 -11.49
C LYS A 27 -23.95 11.94 -11.29
N LEU A 28 -22.72 12.02 -11.82
CA LEU A 28 -21.67 11.01 -11.61
C LEU A 28 -21.32 10.86 -10.12
N LEU A 29 -21.11 11.98 -9.42
CA LEU A 29 -20.83 11.95 -7.98
C LEU A 29 -21.97 11.33 -7.18
N ARG A 30 -23.23 11.59 -7.56
CA ARG A 30 -24.39 10.93 -6.94
C ARG A 30 -24.38 9.43 -7.18
N THR A 31 -24.13 8.98 -8.41
CA THR A 31 -24.08 7.54 -8.71
C THR A 31 -22.95 6.84 -7.96
N ILE A 32 -21.73 7.38 -8.04
CA ILE A 32 -20.57 6.84 -7.31
C ILE A 32 -20.82 6.87 -5.80
N GLY A 33 -21.35 7.98 -5.29
CA GLY A 33 -21.68 8.16 -3.88
C GLY A 33 -22.72 7.16 -3.36
N LEU A 34 -23.75 6.85 -4.16
CA LEU A 34 -24.74 5.83 -3.82
C LEU A 34 -24.13 4.42 -3.79
N TRP A 35 -23.25 4.11 -4.74
CA TRP A 35 -22.57 2.80 -4.79
C TRP A 35 -21.60 2.63 -3.62
N VAL A 36 -20.76 3.63 -3.36
CA VAL A 36 -19.84 3.65 -2.23
C VAL A 36 -20.61 3.65 -0.90
N GLY A 37 -21.69 4.43 -0.81
CA GLY A 37 -22.56 4.49 0.36
C GLY A 37 -23.23 3.15 0.66
N ARG A 38 -23.71 2.46 -0.38
CA ARG A 38 -24.30 1.12 -0.24
C ARG A 38 -23.26 0.09 0.15
N ALA A 39 -22.08 0.11 -0.48
CA ALA A 39 -20.97 -0.76 -0.10
C ALA A 39 -20.57 -0.53 1.36
N ARG A 40 -20.40 0.74 1.76
CA ARG A 40 -20.09 1.12 3.15
C ARG A 40 -21.15 0.63 4.13
N ALA A 41 -22.43 0.77 3.79
CA ALA A 41 -23.52 0.27 4.62
C ALA A 41 -23.49 -1.26 4.76
N SER A 42 -23.16 -2.01 3.70
CA SER A 42 -22.97 -3.46 3.76
C SER A 42 -21.75 -3.87 4.60
N PHE A 43 -20.65 -3.12 4.56
CA PHE A 43 -19.53 -3.36 5.46
C PHE A 43 -19.87 -3.02 6.91
N GLN A 44 -20.71 -2.01 7.14
CA GLN A 44 -21.16 -1.64 8.48
C GLN A 44 -22.05 -2.74 9.07
N SER A 45 -23.00 -3.31 8.31
CA SER A 45 -23.82 -4.42 8.80
C SER A 45 -22.99 -5.67 9.11
N ILE A 46 -21.99 -5.99 8.27
CA ILE A 46 -21.06 -7.09 8.56
C ILE A 46 -20.27 -6.80 9.83
N ARG A 47 -19.78 -5.56 10.01
CA ARG A 47 -19.11 -5.17 11.26
C ARG A 47 -20.02 -5.30 12.47
N ASP A 48 -21.28 -4.88 12.38
CA ASP A 48 -22.21 -4.92 13.50
C ASP A 48 -22.60 -6.37 13.88
N GLU A 49 -22.66 -7.28 12.89
CA GLU A 49 -22.88 -8.72 13.10
C GLU A 49 -21.63 -9.40 13.65
N VAL A 50 -20.46 -9.06 13.07
CA VAL A 50 -19.15 -9.50 13.54
C VAL A 50 -18.89 -8.95 14.95
N GLU A 51 -19.26 -7.73 15.31
CA GLU A 51 -19.02 -7.18 16.65
C GLU A 51 -19.96 -7.77 17.71
N ARG A 52 -21.09 -8.33 17.29
CA ARG A 52 -22.01 -9.10 18.15
C ARG A 52 -21.54 -10.53 18.40
N GLU A 53 -20.77 -11.13 17.49
CA GLU A 53 -20.26 -12.50 17.57
C GLU A 53 -18.77 -12.56 17.97
N VAL A 54 -17.99 -11.57 17.55
CA VAL A 54 -16.61 -11.28 17.94
C VAL A 54 -16.63 -10.54 19.26
N ASN A 55 -16.85 -11.31 20.30
CA ASN A 55 -16.22 -11.02 21.58
C ASN A 55 -14.69 -10.92 21.36
N ALA A 56 -13.96 -10.23 22.25
CA ALA A 56 -12.55 -9.81 22.10
C ALA A 56 -11.54 -10.88 21.60
N GLU A 57 -11.91 -12.15 21.54
CA GLU A 57 -11.16 -13.28 21.02
C GLU A 57 -10.85 -13.20 19.51
N GLY A 58 -11.82 -12.88 18.65
CA GLY A 58 -11.56 -12.84 17.18
C GLY A 58 -10.68 -11.65 16.75
N LEU A 59 -10.78 -10.52 17.47
CA LEU A 59 -9.92 -9.36 17.24
C LEU A 59 -8.48 -9.62 17.73
N ARG A 60 -8.33 -10.40 18.81
CA ARG A 60 -7.02 -10.87 19.30
C ARG A 60 -6.38 -11.86 18.35
N GLU A 61 -7.16 -12.74 17.74
CA GLU A 61 -6.69 -13.73 16.78
C GLU A 61 -6.26 -13.08 15.46
N THR A 62 -7.04 -12.14 14.93
CA THR A 62 -6.67 -11.34 13.75
C THR A 62 -5.39 -10.52 14.01
N LYS A 63 -5.25 -9.91 15.20
CA LYS A 63 -4.02 -9.21 15.58
C LYS A 63 -2.82 -10.15 15.62
N ARG A 64 -2.96 -11.34 16.21
CA ARG A 64 -1.88 -12.34 16.28
C ARG A 64 -1.48 -12.82 14.89
N ALA A 65 -2.44 -13.06 14.00
CA ALA A 65 -2.17 -13.49 12.63
C ALA A 65 -1.41 -12.41 11.83
N ILE A 66 -1.81 -11.15 11.96
CA ILE A 66 -1.10 -10.02 11.32
C ILE A 66 0.31 -9.86 11.91
N GLU A 67 0.47 -10.01 13.22
CA GLU A 67 1.75 -9.88 13.90
C GLU A 67 2.71 -11.03 13.54
N SER A 68 2.21 -12.25 13.39
CA SER A 68 3.00 -13.39 12.90
C SER A 68 3.41 -13.22 11.44
N ASP A 69 2.48 -12.86 10.56
CA ASP A 69 2.78 -12.65 9.14
C ASP A 69 3.78 -11.52 8.95
N THR A 70 3.64 -10.43 9.71
CA THR A 70 4.59 -9.31 9.67
C THR A 70 5.97 -9.74 10.17
N ARG A 71 6.04 -10.55 11.23
CA ARG A 71 7.31 -11.05 11.77
C ARG A 71 8.01 -12.02 10.83
N ASP A 72 7.25 -12.87 10.14
CA ASP A 72 7.79 -13.82 9.15
C ASP A 72 8.22 -13.10 7.87
N ALA A 73 7.47 -12.07 7.45
CA ALA A 73 7.89 -11.17 6.39
C ALA A 73 9.17 -10.42 6.76
N MET A 74 9.28 -9.89 7.97
CA MET A 74 10.51 -9.23 8.46
C MET A 74 11.68 -10.19 8.53
N LYS A 75 11.51 -11.42 9.03
CA LYS A 75 12.57 -12.44 9.02
C LYS A 75 13.02 -12.79 7.61
N THR A 76 12.08 -12.89 6.67
CA THR A 76 12.39 -13.19 5.27
C THR A 76 13.15 -12.03 4.63
N VAL A 77 12.73 -10.79 4.88
CA VAL A 77 13.43 -9.59 4.43
C VAL A 77 14.81 -9.47 5.06
N GLU A 78 14.95 -9.71 6.36
CA GLU A 78 16.23 -9.68 7.09
C GLU A 78 17.18 -10.76 6.58
N LYS A 79 16.66 -11.96 6.30
CA LYS A 79 17.43 -13.06 5.72
C LYS A 79 17.89 -12.75 4.29
N SER A 80 16.99 -12.24 3.46
CA SER A 80 17.32 -11.79 2.09
C SER A 80 18.31 -10.61 2.08
N VAL A 81 18.21 -9.70 3.05
CA VAL A 81 19.16 -8.58 3.22
C VAL A 81 20.52 -9.08 3.69
N SER A 82 20.55 -10.03 4.63
CA SER A 82 21.79 -10.63 5.14
C SER A 82 22.48 -11.48 4.08
N GLU A 83 21.72 -12.25 3.29
CA GLU A 83 22.24 -13.02 2.15
C GLU A 83 22.74 -12.09 1.03
N ALA A 84 22.03 -11.00 0.72
CA ALA A 84 22.48 -10.00 -0.24
C ALA A 84 23.71 -9.21 0.25
N GLN A 85 23.92 -9.07 1.55
CA GLN A 85 25.08 -8.42 2.14
C GLN A 85 26.29 -9.37 2.26
N ALA A 86 26.05 -10.69 2.34
CA ALA A 86 27.10 -11.72 2.37
C ALA A 86 27.71 -11.99 0.97
N ASP A 87 26.96 -11.78 -0.11
CA ASP A 87 27.45 -11.89 -1.49
C ASP A 87 27.97 -10.56 -2.08
N GLY A 88 28.06 -9.50 -1.26
CA GLY A 88 28.39 -8.14 -1.67
C GLY A 88 29.85 -7.71 -1.45
N ASP A 89 30.81 -8.63 -1.45
CA ASP A 89 32.24 -8.26 -1.50
C ASP A 89 32.58 -7.81 -2.94
N PRO A 90 33.07 -6.57 -3.17
CA PRO A 90 33.33 -6.07 -4.51
C PRO A 90 34.48 -6.86 -5.17
N PRO A 91 34.40 -7.17 -6.47
CA PRO A 91 35.55 -7.70 -7.17
C PRO A 91 36.59 -6.57 -7.32
N GLU A 92 37.86 -6.97 -7.35
CA GLU A 92 39.01 -6.24 -7.91
C GLU A 92 40.03 -5.69 -6.91
N SER A 93 41.12 -6.46 -6.75
CA SER A 93 42.45 -5.92 -7.04
C SER A 93 43.36 -7.04 -7.53
N ASP A 94 43.29 -7.23 -8.84
CA ASP A 94 44.25 -7.93 -9.68
C ASP A 94 45.70 -7.55 -9.29
N LYS A 95 46.48 -8.53 -8.83
CA LYS A 95 47.95 -8.45 -8.91
C LYS A 95 48.37 -9.50 -9.92
N PRO A 96 48.94 -9.10 -11.08
CA PRO A 96 49.49 -10.07 -12.00
C PRO A 96 50.77 -10.62 -11.38
N LYS A 97 50.74 -11.90 -11.01
CA LYS A 97 51.94 -12.72 -10.88
C LYS A 97 52.18 -13.39 -12.23
N GLY A 98 53.03 -12.78 -13.04
CA GLY A 98 53.82 -13.44 -14.08
C GLY A 98 55.29 -13.14 -13.78
N ASP A 99 56.29 -13.98 -14.02
CA ASP A 99 56.39 -15.32 -14.59
C ASP A 99 57.71 -15.88 -14.02
N SER A 100 57.75 -17.16 -13.64
CA SER A 100 58.47 -18.22 -14.36
C SER A 100 59.97 -18.00 -14.60
N GLN A 101 60.77 -18.87 -13.96
CA GLN A 101 62.02 -19.48 -14.45
C GLN A 101 62.99 -18.65 -15.30
N SER A 102 64.15 -18.31 -14.73
CA SER A 102 65.49 -18.87 -15.05
C SER A 102 66.59 -18.05 -14.38
#